data_AF-A0A935CDZ1-F1
#
_entry.id   AF-A0A935CDZ1-F1
#
_cell.length_a   1.000
_cell.length_b   1.000
_cell.length_c   1.000
_cell.angle_alpha   90.00
_cell.angle_beta   90.00
_cell.angle_gamma   90.00
#
_symmetry.space_group_name_H-M   'P 1'
#
loop_
_entity.id
_entity.type
_entity.pdbx_description
1 polymer ?
#
loop_
_entity_poly.entity_id
_entity_poly.type
_entity_poly.pdbx_seq_one_letter_code
_entity_poly.pdbx_strand_id
1 'polypeptide(L)'
;MSSIQQIFSLTDLEALKALQIYIRHFVDGIISGMHQSPRKGFGIEFKEYKNYTPGDSLKQLDWKYFARTDHYMIKEAEVERQHDFIFVLDRSKSMQFKGKEASKYDISRAFIASLSYLAKQQHDSYQLFNAKSNARNFDTFLYELIKQETDVSFEFTEMLPDKKQSSRTTAFIISDGYLTDDELEKLLKSWSYASQKTVFVHLLFENEMKLNFEKENYRFKDLESGRTVQINTKEARMEYQHQLNNWHRGIKNLCAKNEIMYFQLEDIKPLEHDIIQLLTLMNFNLK
;
A
#
# COMPACT_ATOMS: atom_id res chain seq x y z
N MET A 1 -21.86 -5.63 -8.37
CA MET A 1 -21.03 -5.23 -7.21
C MET A 1 -20.98 -3.71 -7.20
N SER A 2 -20.97 -3.07 -6.03
CA SER A 2 -20.87 -1.61 -5.96
C SER A 2 -19.51 -1.16 -6.51
N SER A 3 -19.49 -0.11 -7.34
CA SER A 3 -18.24 0.44 -7.85
C SER A 3 -17.43 1.10 -6.73
N ILE A 4 -16.10 1.20 -6.88
CA ILE A 4 -15.22 1.83 -5.87
C ILE A 4 -15.70 3.25 -5.54
N GLN A 5 -16.09 4.03 -6.55
CA GLN A 5 -16.65 5.36 -6.35
C GLN A 5 -17.96 5.35 -5.53
N GLN A 6 -18.83 4.36 -5.72
CA GLN A 6 -20.04 4.25 -4.93
C GLN A 6 -19.72 3.99 -3.46
N ILE A 7 -18.74 3.12 -3.16
CA ILE A 7 -18.34 2.79 -1.79
C ILE A 7 -17.98 4.06 -1.00
N PHE A 8 -17.13 4.91 -1.57
CA PHE A 8 -16.64 6.12 -0.89
C PHE A 8 -17.60 7.32 -0.98
N SER A 9 -18.72 7.18 -1.67
CA SER A 9 -19.80 8.18 -1.69
C SER A 9 -20.86 7.97 -0.59
N LEU A 10 -20.81 6.83 0.10
CA LEU A 10 -21.72 6.47 1.19
C LEU A 10 -21.34 7.17 2.50
N THR A 11 -22.22 7.09 3.50
CA THR A 11 -21.85 7.47 4.87
C THR A 11 -20.71 6.60 5.40
N ASP A 12 -19.88 7.10 6.31
CA ASP A 12 -18.67 6.39 6.78
C ASP A 12 -18.91 4.93 7.17
N LEU A 13 -20.02 4.65 7.87
CA LEU A 13 -20.35 3.29 8.33
C LEU A 13 -20.81 2.37 7.20
N GLU A 14 -21.53 2.92 6.22
CA GLU A 14 -21.96 2.17 5.03
C GLU A 14 -20.77 1.93 4.09
N ALA A 15 -19.93 2.95 3.90
CA ALA A 15 -18.68 2.87 3.17
C ALA A 15 -17.76 1.78 3.77
N LEU A 16 -17.62 1.73 5.10
CA LEU A 16 -16.84 0.70 5.78
C LEU A 16 -17.36 -0.71 5.49
N LYS A 17 -18.68 -0.93 5.61
CA LYS A 17 -19.28 -2.25 5.31
C LYS A 17 -19.11 -2.63 3.84
N ALA A 18 -19.37 -1.68 2.93
CA ALA A 18 -19.25 -1.91 1.50
C ALA A 18 -17.79 -2.21 1.11
N LEU A 19 -16.83 -1.47 1.68
CA LEU A 19 -15.40 -1.68 1.48
C LEU A 19 -14.95 -3.05 2.00
N GLN A 20 -15.40 -3.47 3.19
CA GLN A 20 -15.11 -4.80 3.72
C GLN A 20 -15.62 -5.92 2.81
N ILE A 21 -16.85 -5.80 2.30
CA ILE A 21 -17.44 -6.79 1.39
C ILE A 21 -16.65 -6.84 0.08
N TYR A 22 -16.34 -5.66 -0.48
CA TYR A 22 -15.54 -5.53 -1.70
C TYR A 22 -14.18 -6.22 -1.53
N ILE A 23 -13.42 -5.87 -0.49
CA ILE A 23 -12.10 -6.43 -0.21
C ILE A 23 -12.15 -7.93 0.03
N ARG A 24 -13.13 -8.43 0.79
CA ARG A 24 -13.23 -9.87 1.05
C ARG A 24 -13.44 -10.65 -0.24
N HIS A 25 -14.42 -10.24 -1.06
CA HIS A 25 -14.68 -10.92 -2.33
C HIS A 25 -13.47 -10.87 -3.27
N PHE A 26 -12.86 -9.69 -3.36
CA PHE A 26 -11.69 -9.39 -4.17
C PHE A 26 -10.47 -10.23 -3.75
N VAL A 27 -10.08 -10.16 -2.47
CA VAL A 27 -8.85 -10.77 -1.97
C VAL A 27 -9.00 -12.28 -1.85
N ASP A 28 -10.14 -12.79 -1.37
CA ASP A 28 -10.35 -14.23 -1.25
C ASP A 28 -10.30 -14.93 -2.63
N GLY A 29 -10.73 -14.22 -3.69
CA GLY A 29 -10.59 -14.66 -5.09
C GLY A 29 -9.13 -14.72 -5.55
N ILE A 30 -8.34 -13.69 -5.22
CA ILE A 30 -6.89 -13.64 -5.51
C ILE A 30 -6.15 -14.78 -4.81
N ILE A 31 -6.44 -15.00 -3.53
CA ILE A 31 -5.91 -16.07 -2.70
C ILE A 31 -6.23 -17.43 -3.37
N SER A 32 -7.51 -17.68 -3.64
CA SER A 32 -7.97 -18.94 -4.26
C SER A 32 -7.34 -19.19 -5.65
N GLY A 33 -7.16 -18.15 -6.46
CA GLY A 33 -6.52 -18.25 -7.78
C GLY A 33 -5.02 -18.55 -7.74
N MET A 34 -4.31 -18.08 -6.70
CA MET A 34 -2.89 -18.41 -6.48
C MET A 34 -2.67 -19.82 -5.88
N HIS A 35 -3.73 -20.46 -5.35
CA HIS A 35 -3.66 -21.74 -4.63
C HIS A 35 -3.80 -23.02 -5.48
N GLN A 36 -3.39 -23.05 -6.75
CA GLN A 36 -3.26 -24.32 -7.51
C GLN A 36 -1.98 -25.12 -7.20
N SER A 37 -1.40 -24.97 -6.00
CA SER A 37 -0.34 -25.83 -5.47
C SER A 37 -0.86 -26.55 -4.23
N PRO A 38 -0.75 -27.88 -4.13
CA PRO A 38 -1.23 -28.60 -2.95
C PRO A 38 -0.30 -28.30 -1.77
N ARG A 39 -0.69 -27.35 -0.92
CA ARG A 39 0.01 -27.12 0.35
C ARG A 39 -0.59 -28.00 1.46
N LYS A 40 0.33 -28.72 2.10
CA LYS A 40 0.18 -29.23 3.46
C LYS A 40 -0.11 -28.04 4.36
N GLY A 41 -1.25 -28.08 5.06
CA GLY A 41 -1.62 -27.05 6.02
C GLY A 41 -0.57 -26.95 7.12
N PHE A 42 -0.14 -25.74 7.42
CA PHE A 42 0.53 -25.43 8.68
C PHE A 42 -0.54 -24.84 9.59
N GLY A 43 -1.12 -25.71 10.41
CA GLY A 43 -1.87 -25.27 11.58
C GLY A 43 -0.92 -24.71 12.62
N ILE A 44 -1.49 -24.00 13.59
CA ILE A 44 -0.85 -23.62 14.86
C ILE A 44 -0.48 -24.92 15.57
N GLU A 45 0.69 -25.48 15.27
CA GLU A 45 1.23 -26.64 15.94
C GLU A 45 2.49 -26.24 16.71
N PHE A 46 2.37 -26.32 18.03
CA PHE A 46 3.48 -26.41 18.97
C PHE A 46 4.56 -27.35 18.40
N LYS A 47 5.75 -26.82 18.08
CA LYS A 47 6.61 -27.54 17.14
C LYS A 47 7.51 -28.59 17.77
N GLU A 48 8.03 -28.42 18.98
CA GLU A 48 8.68 -29.50 19.73
C GLU A 48 9.13 -29.04 21.11
N TYR A 49 9.25 -29.99 22.03
CA TYR A 49 10.04 -29.78 23.23
C TYR A 49 11.48 -30.17 22.93
N LYS A 50 12.43 -29.29 23.25
CA LYS A 50 13.87 -29.59 23.17
C LYS A 50 14.39 -29.93 24.57
N ASN A 51 15.27 -30.92 24.68
CA ASN A 51 16.00 -31.17 25.92
C ASN A 51 16.87 -29.96 26.26
N TYR A 52 16.81 -29.51 27.52
CA TYR A 52 17.65 -28.43 28.01
C TYR A 52 19.13 -28.78 27.83
N THR A 53 19.90 -27.87 27.24
CA THR A 53 21.36 -27.92 27.19
C THR A 53 21.97 -26.77 27.99
N PRO A 54 23.09 -26.99 28.70
CA PRO A 54 23.79 -25.92 29.39
C PRO A 54 24.15 -24.77 28.43
N GLY A 55 23.60 -23.59 28.70
CA GLY A 55 23.69 -22.41 27.81
C GLY A 55 22.32 -21.91 27.34
N ASP A 56 21.29 -22.75 27.40
CA ASP A 56 19.92 -22.33 27.10
C ASP A 56 19.31 -21.48 28.23
N SER A 57 18.39 -20.58 27.86
CA SER A 57 17.72 -19.69 28.80
C SER A 57 16.72 -20.42 29.70
N LEU A 58 16.95 -20.40 31.02
CA LEU A 58 16.03 -20.99 32.02
C LEU A 58 14.62 -20.36 32.00
N LYS A 59 14.44 -19.18 31.38
CA LYS A 59 13.11 -18.56 31.20
C LYS A 59 12.20 -19.33 30.27
N GLN A 60 12.77 -20.15 29.38
CA GLN A 60 12.03 -20.94 28.39
C GLN A 60 11.77 -22.38 28.88
N LEU A 61 12.18 -22.71 30.11
CA LEU A 61 11.96 -24.01 30.72
C LEU A 61 10.47 -24.19 31.06
N ASP A 62 9.91 -25.34 30.67
CA ASP A 62 8.54 -25.69 31.08
C ASP A 62 8.55 -26.39 32.45
N TRP A 63 8.31 -25.60 33.50
CA TRP A 63 8.21 -26.10 34.86
C TRP A 63 7.05 -27.09 35.09
N LYS A 64 5.99 -27.03 34.28
CA LYS A 64 4.86 -27.96 34.38
C LYS A 64 5.20 -29.31 33.76
N TYR A 65 5.97 -29.31 32.67
CA TYR A 65 6.51 -30.53 32.08
C TYR A 65 7.48 -31.19 33.06
N PHE A 66 8.43 -30.42 33.59
CA PHE A 66 9.40 -30.89 34.58
C PHE A 66 8.72 -31.54 35.80
N ALA A 67 7.70 -30.89 36.38
CA ALA A 67 6.97 -31.42 37.53
C ALA A 67 6.24 -32.76 37.28
N ARG A 68 6.08 -33.18 36.02
CA ARG A 68 5.41 -34.43 35.63
C ARG A 68 6.37 -35.54 35.23
N THR A 69 7.55 -35.19 34.72
CA THR A 69 8.46 -36.14 34.05
C THR A 69 9.89 -36.13 34.58
N ASP A 70 10.23 -35.21 35.50
CA ASP A 70 11.59 -34.94 35.98
C ASP A 70 12.62 -34.63 34.87
N HIS A 71 12.13 -34.30 33.67
CA HIS A 71 12.96 -33.95 32.52
C HIS A 71 12.91 -32.45 32.23
N TYR A 72 14.10 -31.85 32.09
CA TYR A 72 14.25 -30.45 31.72
C TYR A 72 13.99 -30.27 30.23
N MET A 73 12.81 -29.78 29.90
CA MET A 73 12.46 -29.44 28.52
C MET A 73 12.24 -27.94 28.36
N ILE A 74 12.72 -27.45 27.23
CA ILE A 74 12.56 -26.07 26.78
C ILE A 74 11.44 -26.03 25.76
N LYS A 75 10.52 -25.09 25.97
CA LYS A 75 9.51 -24.76 24.98
C LYS A 75 10.16 -23.87 23.91
N GLU A 76 10.52 -24.45 22.78
CA GLU A 76 10.91 -23.66 21.61
C GLU A 76 9.66 -23.00 21.04
N ALA A 77 9.51 -21.70 21.27
CA ALA A 77 8.56 -20.89 20.55
C ALA A 77 9.24 -20.41 19.26
N GLU A 78 8.73 -20.80 18.09
CA GLU A 78 8.98 -20.04 16.87
C GLU A 78 8.41 -18.63 17.13
N VAL A 79 9.30 -17.65 17.32
CA VAL A 79 8.88 -16.25 17.24
C VAL A 79 8.55 -16.00 15.78
N GLU A 80 7.26 -16.07 15.44
CA GLU A 80 6.79 -15.62 14.13
C GLU A 80 7.23 -14.17 13.96
N ARG A 81 8.16 -13.96 13.02
CA ARG A 81 8.70 -12.63 12.75
C ARG A 81 7.71 -11.89 11.85
N GLN A 82 6.79 -11.18 12.50
CA GLN A 82 5.81 -10.30 11.87
C GLN A 82 6.52 -9.32 10.90
N HIS A 83 6.01 -9.22 9.67
CA HIS A 83 6.43 -8.20 8.71
C HIS A 83 5.57 -6.95 8.89
N ASP A 84 6.17 -5.77 8.76
CA ASP A 84 5.47 -4.50 8.98
C ASP A 84 5.23 -3.77 7.65
N PHE A 85 3.97 -3.56 7.31
CA PHE A 85 3.53 -2.77 6.16
C PHE A 85 3.19 -1.34 6.59
N ILE A 86 3.86 -0.36 5.98
CA ILE A 86 3.57 1.07 6.21
C ILE A 86 3.07 1.66 4.91
N PHE A 87 1.88 2.27 4.95
CA PHE A 87 1.30 2.98 3.81
C PHE A 87 1.46 4.48 4.02
N VAL A 88 2.11 5.15 3.08
CA VAL A 88 2.31 6.59 3.05
C VAL A 88 1.44 7.12 1.92
N LEU A 89 0.28 7.66 2.27
CA LEU A 89 -0.73 8.11 1.32
C LEU A 89 -0.57 9.61 1.07
N ASP A 90 -0.38 9.97 -0.19
CA ASP A 90 -0.49 11.35 -0.64
C ASP A 90 -1.94 11.83 -0.53
N ARG A 91 -2.11 12.95 0.18
CA ARG A 91 -3.42 13.59 0.44
C ARG A 91 -3.52 14.94 -0.27
N SER A 92 -2.63 15.24 -1.21
CA SER A 92 -2.75 16.41 -2.07
C SER A 92 -4.08 16.44 -2.81
N LYS A 93 -4.48 17.61 -3.29
CA LYS A 93 -5.71 17.74 -4.10
C LYS A 93 -5.58 17.13 -5.49
N SER A 94 -4.38 16.97 -6.03
CA SER A 94 -4.17 16.31 -7.33
C SER A 94 -4.69 14.87 -7.32
N MET A 95 -4.63 14.19 -6.17
CA MET A 95 -5.19 12.85 -5.95
C MET A 95 -6.73 12.79 -6.10
N GLN A 96 -7.46 13.91 -6.11
CA GLN A 96 -8.90 13.93 -6.43
C GLN A 96 -9.19 13.81 -7.93
N PHE A 97 -8.17 13.77 -8.77
CA PHE A 97 -8.34 13.57 -10.20
C PHE A 97 -9.12 12.28 -10.49
N LYS A 98 -10.15 12.39 -11.34
CA LYS A 98 -11.07 11.29 -11.65
C LYS A 98 -10.63 10.56 -12.92
N GLY A 99 -10.42 9.25 -12.78
CA GLY A 99 -10.28 8.33 -13.89
C GLY A 99 -11.63 7.88 -14.41
N LYS A 100 -11.68 6.69 -15.03
CA LYS A 100 -12.91 6.09 -15.55
C LYS A 100 -13.93 5.75 -14.47
N GLU A 101 -13.48 5.10 -13.39
CA GLU A 101 -14.39 4.52 -12.39
C GLU A 101 -14.37 5.24 -11.04
N ALA A 102 -13.25 5.84 -10.66
CA ALA A 102 -13.08 6.49 -9.35
C ALA A 102 -11.93 7.52 -9.39
N SER A 103 -11.76 8.28 -8.30
CA SER A 103 -10.60 9.17 -8.16
C SER A 103 -9.31 8.39 -7.86
N LYS A 104 -8.14 8.97 -8.15
CA LYS A 104 -6.84 8.43 -7.72
C LYS A 104 -6.83 8.12 -6.23
N TYR A 105 -7.40 9.01 -5.43
CA TYR A 105 -7.49 8.86 -3.99
C TYR A 105 -8.36 7.66 -3.58
N ASP A 106 -9.52 7.47 -4.21
CA ASP A 106 -10.39 6.31 -3.94
C ASP A 106 -9.72 4.98 -4.30
N ILE A 107 -9.06 4.92 -5.46
CA ILE A 107 -8.31 3.74 -5.89
C ILE A 107 -7.15 3.47 -4.92
N SER A 108 -6.43 4.51 -4.49
CA SER A 108 -5.37 4.40 -3.47
C SER A 108 -5.89 3.83 -2.16
N ARG A 109 -7.04 4.29 -1.68
CA ARG A 109 -7.68 3.75 -0.46
C ARG A 109 -8.08 2.29 -0.63
N ALA A 110 -8.71 1.93 -1.75
CA ALA A 110 -9.05 0.55 -2.05
C ALA A 110 -7.80 -0.35 -2.10
N PHE A 111 -6.73 0.13 -2.74
CA PHE A 111 -5.45 -0.56 -2.83
C PHE A 111 -4.81 -0.80 -1.45
N ILE A 112 -4.70 0.24 -0.62
CA ILE A 112 -4.19 0.15 0.76
C ILE A 112 -5.01 -0.85 1.56
N ALA A 113 -6.33 -0.76 1.48
CA ALA A 113 -7.24 -1.60 2.24
C ALA A 113 -7.13 -3.08 1.84
N SER A 114 -7.00 -3.38 0.55
CA SER A 114 -6.77 -4.72 0.03
C SER A 114 -5.43 -5.31 0.45
N LEU A 115 -4.33 -4.54 0.36
CA LEU A 115 -3.02 -4.98 0.84
C LEU A 115 -2.99 -5.19 2.37
N SER A 116 -3.67 -4.33 3.11
CA SER A 116 -3.77 -4.46 4.57
C SER A 116 -4.58 -5.69 4.97
N TYR A 117 -5.61 -6.06 4.20
CA TYR A 117 -6.35 -7.30 4.42
C TYR A 117 -5.50 -8.54 4.11
N LEU A 118 -4.69 -8.50 3.05
CA LEU A 118 -3.70 -9.55 2.76
C LEU A 118 -2.68 -9.70 3.90
N ALA A 119 -2.14 -8.60 4.41
CA ALA A 119 -1.23 -8.59 5.55
C ALA A 119 -1.90 -9.19 6.80
N LYS A 120 -3.16 -8.79 7.07
CA LYS A 120 -3.96 -9.35 8.17
C LYS A 120 -4.09 -10.86 8.09
N GLN A 121 -4.36 -11.42 6.91
CA GLN A 121 -4.49 -12.88 6.71
C GLN A 121 -3.17 -13.63 7.00
N GLN A 122 -2.03 -12.97 6.86
CA GLN A 122 -0.71 -13.53 7.17
C GLN A 122 -0.20 -13.20 8.57
N HIS A 123 -1.03 -12.57 9.41
CA HIS A 123 -0.64 -12.07 10.73
C HIS A 123 0.48 -11.01 10.69
N ASP A 124 0.63 -10.30 9.57
CA ASP A 124 1.55 -9.17 9.42
C ASP A 124 0.94 -7.86 9.96
N SER A 125 1.80 -6.91 10.38
CA SER A 125 1.34 -5.58 10.81
C SER A 125 1.03 -4.71 9.60
N TYR A 126 0.04 -3.84 9.73
CA TYR A 126 -0.27 -2.81 8.75
C TYR A 126 -0.57 -1.50 9.47
N GLN A 127 -0.07 -0.39 8.92
CA GLN A 127 -0.32 0.94 9.47
C GLN A 127 -0.35 2.00 8.36
N LEU A 128 -1.18 3.03 8.57
CA LEU A 128 -1.18 4.24 7.77
C LEU A 128 -0.24 5.25 8.43
N PHE A 129 0.73 5.78 7.68
CA PHE A 129 1.68 6.75 8.19
C PHE A 129 0.96 8.04 8.59
N ASN A 130 1.37 8.63 9.73
CA ASN A 130 0.75 9.81 10.34
C ASN A 130 -0.76 9.70 10.65
N ALA A 131 -1.31 8.49 10.67
CA ALA A 131 -2.59 8.23 11.30
C ALA A 131 -2.46 8.33 12.84
N LYS A 132 -3.48 8.88 13.49
CA LYS A 132 -3.48 9.13 14.94
C LYS A 132 -3.51 7.85 15.78
N SER A 133 -3.88 6.69 15.21
CA SER A 133 -3.87 5.42 15.92
C SER A 133 -3.09 4.34 15.19
N ASN A 134 -2.34 3.54 15.96
CA ASN A 134 -1.87 2.25 15.51
C ASN A 134 -3.04 1.27 15.62
N ALA A 135 -3.88 1.24 14.59
CA ALA A 135 -5.04 0.38 14.55
C ALA A 135 -4.63 -1.10 14.53
N ARG A 136 -4.59 -1.74 15.71
CA ARG A 136 -4.44 -3.21 15.82
C ARG A 136 -5.65 -3.96 15.25
N ASN A 137 -6.79 -3.28 15.14
CA ASN A 137 -8.01 -3.82 14.55
C ASN A 137 -8.17 -3.29 13.12
N PHE A 138 -8.37 -4.22 12.19
CA PHE A 138 -8.63 -3.92 10.78
C PHE A 138 -9.80 -2.98 10.56
N ASP A 139 -10.88 -3.10 11.34
CA ASP A 139 -12.06 -2.27 11.15
C ASP A 139 -11.78 -0.81 11.55
N THR A 140 -11.00 -0.62 12.61
CA THR A 140 -10.52 0.70 13.02
C THR A 140 -9.59 1.29 11.97
N PHE A 141 -8.70 0.47 11.39
CA PHE A 141 -7.82 0.89 10.30
C PHE A 141 -8.62 1.34 9.06
N LEU A 142 -9.62 0.56 8.64
CA LEU A 142 -10.49 0.94 7.51
C LEU A 142 -11.25 2.24 7.79
N TYR A 143 -11.78 2.38 9.01
CA TYR A 143 -12.48 3.60 9.40
C TYR A 143 -11.56 4.83 9.33
N GLU A 144 -10.33 4.70 9.83
CA GLU A 144 -9.35 5.78 9.74
C GLU A 144 -8.99 6.13 8.29
N LEU A 145 -8.83 5.13 7.44
CA LEU A 145 -8.54 5.30 6.02
C LEU A 145 -9.69 6.01 5.28
N ILE A 146 -10.94 5.65 5.59
CA ILE A 146 -12.13 6.30 5.02
C ILE A 146 -12.21 7.77 5.46
N LYS A 147 -11.91 8.04 6.73
CA LYS A 147 -11.97 9.38 7.33
C LYS A 147 -10.87 10.32 6.84
N GLN A 148 -9.79 9.82 6.25
CA GLN A 148 -8.77 10.68 5.66
C GLN A 148 -9.35 11.40 4.43
N GLU A 149 -9.28 12.73 4.44
CA GLU A 149 -9.64 13.57 3.30
C GLU A 149 -8.39 14.17 2.66
N THR A 150 -8.48 14.53 1.38
CA THR A 150 -7.45 15.30 0.68
C THR A 150 -7.47 16.75 1.14
N ASP A 151 -6.32 17.38 1.27
CA ASP A 151 -6.16 18.75 1.76
C ASP A 151 -5.32 19.61 0.80
N VAL A 152 -5.67 20.90 0.66
CA VAL A 152 -4.87 21.90 -0.08
C VAL A 152 -3.57 22.21 0.65
N SER A 153 -3.62 22.23 1.99
CA SER A 153 -2.45 22.53 2.82
C SER A 153 -1.54 21.33 3.03
N PHE A 154 -1.80 20.19 2.37
CA PHE A 154 -0.98 19.01 2.51
C PHE A 154 0.43 19.28 1.99
N GLU A 155 1.42 19.24 2.88
CA GLU A 155 2.82 19.32 2.51
C GLU A 155 3.46 17.93 2.46
N PHE A 156 4.34 17.69 1.48
CA PHE A 156 5.10 16.43 1.39
C PHE A 156 5.96 16.16 2.64
N THR A 157 6.28 17.20 3.41
CA THR A 157 7.02 17.11 4.68
C THR A 157 6.26 16.25 5.69
N GLU A 158 4.92 16.25 5.65
CA GLU A 158 4.06 15.35 6.43
C GLU A 158 4.18 13.88 6.01
N MET A 159 4.87 13.56 4.91
CA MET A 159 5.12 12.20 4.49
C MET A 159 6.51 11.70 4.89
N LEU A 160 7.35 12.55 5.50
CA LEU A 160 8.73 12.20 5.84
C LEU A 160 8.78 11.38 7.15
N PRO A 161 9.54 10.28 7.19
CA PRO A 161 9.69 9.48 8.39
C PRO A 161 10.61 10.18 9.41
N ASP A 162 10.14 10.34 10.65
CA ASP A 162 10.94 10.92 11.74
C ASP A 162 12.00 9.97 12.31
N LYS A 163 11.82 8.66 12.10
CA LYS A 163 12.67 7.61 12.67
C LYS A 163 12.84 6.44 11.71
N LYS A 164 13.95 5.72 11.90
CA LYS A 164 14.17 4.43 11.25
C LYS A 164 13.13 3.42 11.74
N GLN A 165 12.62 2.63 10.81
CA GLN A 165 11.62 1.59 11.07
C GLN A 165 12.32 0.26 11.39
N SER A 166 11.50 -0.75 11.72
CA SER A 166 11.98 -2.11 11.94
C SER A 166 12.73 -2.63 10.71
N SER A 167 13.68 -3.55 10.92
CA SER A 167 14.44 -4.17 9.83
C SER A 167 13.58 -5.08 8.94
N ARG A 168 12.28 -5.25 9.24
CA ARG A 168 11.29 -6.05 8.50
C ARG A 168 10.12 -5.18 8.03
N THR A 169 10.41 -3.94 7.65
CA THR A 169 9.38 -2.98 7.23
C THR A 169 9.40 -2.80 5.71
N THR A 170 8.24 -2.96 5.07
CA THR A 170 8.01 -2.48 3.70
C THR A 170 7.17 -1.21 3.74
N ALA A 171 7.70 -0.11 3.19
CA ALA A 171 6.97 1.14 3.02
C ALA A 171 6.41 1.25 1.60
N PHE A 172 5.13 1.59 1.48
CA PHE A 172 4.44 1.88 0.22
C PHE A 172 4.14 3.38 0.19
N ILE A 173 4.81 4.10 -0.70
CA ILE A 173 4.54 5.52 -0.96
C ILE A 173 3.58 5.59 -2.12
N ILE A 174 2.37 6.11 -1.90
CA ILE A 174 1.28 6.10 -2.87
C ILE A 174 0.94 7.55 -3.22
N SER A 175 1.29 7.96 -4.44
CA SER A 175 1.21 9.34 -4.90
C SER A 175 1.08 9.38 -6.42
N ASP A 176 0.57 10.48 -6.95
CA ASP A 176 0.65 10.79 -8.37
C ASP A 176 1.95 11.50 -8.77
N GLY A 177 2.86 11.74 -7.81
CA GLY A 177 4.21 12.20 -8.07
C GLY A 177 4.33 13.66 -8.46
N TYR A 178 3.26 14.46 -8.41
CA TYR A 178 3.27 15.90 -8.71
C TYR A 178 3.93 16.73 -7.60
N LEU A 179 5.15 16.34 -7.22
CA LEU A 179 6.05 17.08 -6.35
C LEU A 179 7.18 17.68 -7.19
N THR A 180 7.89 18.67 -6.65
CA THR A 180 9.14 19.10 -7.30
C THR A 180 10.19 17.98 -7.23
N ASP A 181 11.13 17.97 -8.18
CA ASP A 181 12.16 16.92 -8.27
C ASP A 181 12.95 16.78 -6.95
N ASP A 182 13.25 17.90 -6.28
CA ASP A 182 13.98 17.94 -5.01
C ASP A 182 13.15 17.34 -3.85
N GLU A 183 11.86 17.65 -3.79
CA GLU A 183 10.95 17.15 -2.76
C GLU A 183 10.72 15.65 -2.92
N LEU A 184 10.51 15.19 -4.16
CA LEU A 184 10.35 13.78 -4.47
C LEU A 184 11.63 13.00 -4.15
N GLU A 185 12.81 13.49 -4.57
CA GLU A 185 14.07 12.82 -4.26
C GLU A 185 14.30 12.74 -2.74
N LYS A 186 13.98 13.81 -2.00
CA LYS A 186 14.07 13.82 -0.53
C LYS A 186 13.12 12.81 0.12
N LEU A 187 11.87 12.75 -0.33
CA LEU A 187 10.86 11.80 0.18
C LEU A 187 11.31 10.35 -0.05
N LEU A 188 11.68 10.03 -1.29
CA LEU A 188 12.13 8.71 -1.71
C LEU A 188 13.38 8.25 -0.93
N LYS A 189 14.41 9.12 -0.82
CA LYS A 189 15.62 8.81 -0.05
C LYS A 189 15.33 8.56 1.43
N SER A 190 14.46 9.38 2.03
CA SER A 190 14.15 9.27 3.46
C SER A 190 13.50 7.92 3.78
N TRP A 191 12.57 7.45 2.93
CA TRP A 191 11.93 6.15 3.10
C TRP A 191 12.82 4.97 2.74
N SER A 192 13.68 5.10 1.72
CA SER A 192 14.69 4.10 1.38
C SER A 192 15.66 3.85 2.54
N TYR A 193 16.03 4.91 3.28
CA TYR A 193 16.82 4.77 4.50
C TYR A 193 16.03 4.23 5.70
N ALA A 194 14.76 4.66 5.85
CA ALA A 194 13.95 4.35 7.02
C ALA A 194 13.39 2.91 7.01
N SER A 195 13.16 2.30 5.84
CA SER A 195 12.53 0.98 5.70
C SER A 195 13.47 -0.06 5.09
N GLN A 196 13.15 -1.35 5.22
CA GLN A 196 13.93 -2.41 4.58
C GLN A 196 13.70 -2.43 3.06
N LYS A 197 12.44 -2.21 2.66
CA LYS A 197 12.03 -2.16 1.27
C LYS A 197 11.07 -0.99 1.07
N THR A 198 11.32 -0.18 0.05
CA THR A 198 10.40 0.90 -0.33
C THR A 198 9.80 0.59 -1.69
N VAL A 199 8.50 0.79 -1.81
CA VAL A 199 7.75 0.68 -3.05
C VAL A 199 7.10 2.04 -3.31
N PHE A 200 7.41 2.66 -4.45
CA PHE A 200 6.71 3.84 -4.94
C PHE A 200 5.59 3.38 -5.87
N VAL A 201 4.35 3.57 -5.43
CA VAL A 201 3.12 3.29 -6.18
C VAL A 201 2.67 4.58 -6.83
N HIS A 202 2.95 4.70 -8.12
CA HIS A 202 2.68 5.88 -8.92
C HIS A 202 1.31 5.77 -9.59
N LEU A 203 0.38 6.67 -9.25
CA LEU A 203 -0.94 6.73 -9.89
C LEU A 203 -0.91 7.60 -11.13
N LEU A 204 -0.98 6.94 -12.29
CA LEU A 204 -0.95 7.58 -13.58
C LEU A 204 -2.07 7.02 -14.45
N PHE A 205 -3.16 7.77 -14.57
CA PHE A 205 -4.37 7.31 -15.27
C PHE A 205 -4.26 7.49 -16.78
N GLU A 206 -5.04 6.69 -17.53
CA GLU A 206 -4.96 6.65 -18.99
C GLU A 206 -5.33 7.99 -19.63
N ASN A 207 -6.33 8.67 -19.07
CA ASN A 207 -6.81 9.97 -19.53
C ASN A 207 -5.76 11.08 -19.32
N GLU A 208 -4.95 11.01 -18.27
CA GLU A 208 -3.77 11.86 -18.11
C GLU A 208 -2.73 11.52 -19.17
N MET A 209 -2.31 10.26 -19.27
CA MET A 209 -1.25 9.86 -20.21
C MET A 209 -1.57 10.17 -21.68
N LYS A 210 -2.82 9.92 -22.10
CA LYS A 210 -3.23 10.05 -23.50
C LYS A 210 -3.79 11.43 -23.84
N LEU A 211 -4.23 12.21 -22.85
CA LEU A 211 -4.93 13.47 -23.03
C LEU A 211 -6.08 13.32 -24.05
N ASN A 212 -6.86 12.24 -23.90
CA ASN A 212 -7.87 11.76 -24.86
C ASN A 212 -9.29 12.24 -24.52
N PHE A 213 -9.43 13.53 -24.22
CA PHE A 213 -10.73 14.12 -23.94
C PHE A 213 -11.59 14.27 -25.21
N GLU A 214 -12.92 14.19 -25.06
CA GLU A 214 -13.87 14.14 -26.18
C GLU A 214 -13.90 15.41 -27.05
N LYS A 215 -13.69 16.59 -26.44
CA LYS A 215 -13.71 17.90 -27.12
C LYS A 215 -12.29 18.40 -27.46
N GLU A 216 -12.23 19.28 -28.45
CA GLU A 216 -10.94 19.86 -28.87
C GLU A 216 -10.47 20.97 -27.93
N ASN A 217 -11.41 21.76 -27.37
CA ASN A 217 -11.09 22.87 -26.49
C ASN A 217 -11.60 22.60 -25.07
N TYR A 218 -10.68 22.50 -24.12
CA TYR A 218 -11.00 22.37 -22.71
C TYR A 218 -10.41 23.54 -21.93
N ARG A 219 -11.14 23.94 -20.88
CA ARG A 219 -10.60 24.78 -19.82
C ARG A 219 -10.24 23.84 -18.68
N PHE A 220 -8.96 23.56 -18.54
CA PHE A 220 -8.43 22.82 -17.40
C PHE A 220 -8.38 23.73 -16.20
N LYS A 221 -8.80 23.23 -15.04
CA LYS A 221 -8.64 23.89 -13.75
C LYS A 221 -7.66 23.07 -12.93
N ASP A 222 -6.56 23.70 -12.53
CA ASP A 222 -5.62 23.10 -11.60
C ASP A 222 -6.31 22.87 -10.24
N LEU A 223 -6.17 21.67 -9.70
CA LEU A 223 -6.82 21.24 -8.46
C LEU A 223 -6.14 21.85 -7.23
N GLU A 224 -4.86 22.23 -7.34
CA GLU A 224 -4.10 22.81 -6.23
C GLU A 224 -4.19 24.33 -6.21
N SER A 225 -3.74 24.99 -7.28
CA SER A 225 -3.74 26.46 -7.34
C SER A 225 -5.09 27.08 -7.73
N GLY A 226 -6.00 26.29 -8.30
CA GLY A 226 -7.26 26.79 -8.84
C GLY A 226 -7.13 27.57 -10.15
N ARG A 227 -5.91 27.70 -10.72
CA ARG A 227 -5.67 28.36 -12.00
C ARG A 227 -6.41 27.65 -13.12
N THR A 228 -6.82 28.42 -14.13
CA THR A 228 -7.48 27.85 -15.31
C THR A 228 -6.66 28.11 -16.56
N VAL A 229 -6.48 27.07 -17.38
CA VAL A 229 -5.76 27.14 -18.65
C VAL A 229 -6.68 26.62 -19.74
N GLN A 230 -6.81 27.38 -20.81
CA GLN A 230 -7.54 26.94 -21.99
C GLN A 230 -6.54 26.30 -22.95
N ILE A 231 -6.78 25.04 -23.29
CA ILE A 231 -5.87 24.24 -24.10
C ILE A 231 -6.67 23.60 -25.24
N ASN A 232 -6.12 23.70 -26.45
CA ASN A 232 -6.53 22.85 -27.56
C ASN A 232 -5.85 21.48 -27.38
N THR A 233 -6.64 20.47 -27.05
CA THR A 233 -6.15 19.13 -26.70
C THR A 233 -5.45 18.44 -27.86
N LYS A 234 -5.82 18.71 -29.11
CA LYS A 234 -5.19 18.09 -30.28
C LYS A 234 -3.79 18.66 -30.55
N GLU A 235 -3.67 19.99 -30.45
CA GLU A 235 -2.41 20.69 -30.69
C GLU A 235 -1.39 20.43 -29.57
N ALA A 236 -1.85 20.43 -28.32
CA ALA A 236 -0.98 20.24 -27.16
C ALA A 236 -0.60 18.78 -26.90
N ARG A 237 -1.31 17.80 -27.47
CA ARG A 237 -1.16 16.37 -27.13
C ARG A 237 0.27 15.86 -27.28
N MET A 238 0.92 16.13 -28.42
CA MET A 238 2.25 15.57 -28.67
C MET A 238 3.29 16.13 -27.71
N GLU A 239 3.29 17.44 -27.51
CA GLU A 239 4.23 18.11 -26.61
C GLU A 239 4.00 17.68 -25.16
N TYR A 240 2.73 17.64 -24.72
CA TYR A 240 2.36 17.16 -23.40
C TYR A 240 2.81 15.71 -23.17
N GLN A 241 2.55 14.81 -24.11
CA GLN A 241 2.98 13.41 -24.00
C GLN A 241 4.50 13.28 -23.94
N HIS A 242 5.23 14.09 -24.70
CA HIS A 242 6.69 14.12 -24.63
C HIS A 242 7.18 14.56 -23.25
N GLN A 243 6.62 15.65 -22.70
CA GLN A 243 6.96 16.14 -21.35
C GLN A 243 6.60 15.12 -20.27
N LEU A 244 5.40 14.53 -20.33
CA LEU A 244 4.93 13.52 -19.38
C LEU A 244 5.81 12.26 -19.43
N ASN A 245 6.20 11.79 -20.62
CA ASN A 245 7.09 10.64 -20.76
C ASN A 245 8.49 10.91 -20.20
N ASN A 246 9.00 12.13 -20.36
CA ASN A 246 10.30 12.53 -19.81
C ASN A 246 10.24 12.61 -18.28
N TRP A 247 9.19 13.22 -17.74
CA TRP A 247 8.95 13.27 -16.30
C TRP A 247 8.75 11.87 -15.69
N HIS A 248 7.94 11.02 -16.32
CA HIS A 248 7.73 9.62 -15.92
C HIS A 248 9.04 8.82 -15.90
N ARG A 249 9.88 9.01 -16.92
CA ARG A 249 11.22 8.40 -16.97
C ARG A 249 12.13 8.94 -15.86
N GLY A 250 12.05 10.23 -15.56
CA GLY A 250 12.73 10.86 -14.45
C GLY A 250 12.41 10.18 -13.11
N ILE A 251 11.12 10.01 -12.80
CA ILE A 251 10.66 9.32 -11.58
C ILE A 251 11.18 7.88 -11.52
N LYS A 252 11.10 7.12 -12.62
CA LYS A 252 11.63 5.76 -12.68
C LYS A 252 13.13 5.70 -12.42
N ASN A 253 13.89 6.64 -12.99
CA ASN A 253 15.33 6.74 -12.77
C ASN A 253 15.66 7.10 -11.32
N LEU A 254 14.89 8.02 -10.71
CA LEU A 254 15.03 8.36 -9.29
C LEU A 254 14.75 7.16 -8.39
N CYS A 255 13.70 6.39 -8.67
CA CYS A 255 13.40 5.16 -7.94
C CYS A 255 14.55 4.15 -8.07
N ALA A 256 15.01 3.89 -9.30
CA ALA A 256 16.09 2.94 -9.56
C ALA A 256 17.41 3.35 -8.88
N LYS A 257 17.76 4.64 -8.90
CA LYS A 257 18.97 5.20 -8.25
C LYS A 257 18.97 4.97 -6.74
N ASN A 258 17.80 4.93 -6.10
CA ASN A 258 17.65 4.80 -4.64
C ASN A 258 17.20 3.39 -4.21
N GLU A 259 17.30 2.39 -5.09
CA GLU A 259 16.88 1.00 -4.86
C GLU A 259 15.39 0.86 -4.47
N ILE A 260 14.56 1.77 -4.96
CA ILE A 260 13.13 1.79 -4.70
C ILE A 260 12.41 1.05 -5.82
N MET A 261 11.51 0.13 -5.44
CA MET A 261 10.66 -0.56 -6.40
C MET A 261 9.61 0.41 -6.92
N TYR A 262 9.62 0.66 -8.23
CA TYR A 262 8.59 1.45 -8.90
C TYR A 262 7.43 0.54 -9.35
N PHE A 263 6.21 0.90 -8.98
CA PHE A 263 4.99 0.23 -9.44
C PHE A 263 4.01 1.28 -9.96
N GLN A 264 3.45 1.07 -11.14
CA GLN A 264 2.46 1.99 -11.72
C GLN A 264 1.07 1.41 -11.55
N LEU A 265 0.15 2.22 -11.04
CA LEU A 265 -1.26 1.90 -10.92
C LEU A 265 -2.04 2.72 -11.98
N GLU A 266 -2.77 2.01 -12.83
CA GLU A 266 -3.54 2.57 -13.94
C GLU A 266 -5.04 2.34 -13.71
N ASP A 267 -5.91 3.17 -14.29
CA ASP A 267 -7.37 2.99 -14.23
C ASP A 267 -7.93 2.18 -15.42
N ILE A 268 -7.09 1.39 -16.07
CA ILE A 268 -7.44 0.59 -17.26
C ILE A 268 -7.92 -0.81 -16.86
N LYS A 269 -7.27 -1.38 -15.84
CA LYS A 269 -7.51 -2.76 -15.41
C LYS A 269 -8.19 -2.78 -14.05
N PRO A 270 -8.92 -3.85 -13.73
CA PRO A 270 -9.43 -4.06 -12.38
C PRO A 270 -8.25 -4.09 -11.38
N LEU A 271 -8.47 -3.53 -10.19
CA LEU A 271 -7.46 -3.42 -9.14
C LEU A 271 -6.86 -4.80 -8.75
N GLU A 272 -7.61 -5.89 -9.00
CA GLU A 272 -7.21 -7.28 -8.75
C GLU A 272 -5.94 -7.62 -9.50
N HIS A 273 -5.89 -7.23 -10.77
CA HIS A 273 -4.77 -7.47 -11.65
C HIS A 273 -3.51 -6.79 -11.11
N ASP A 274 -3.64 -5.53 -10.68
CA ASP A 274 -2.51 -4.72 -10.23
C ASP A 274 -1.94 -5.24 -8.91
N ILE A 275 -2.82 -5.67 -7.99
CA ILE A 275 -2.38 -6.31 -6.75
C ILE A 275 -1.66 -7.64 -7.04
N ILE A 276 -2.20 -8.50 -7.90
CA ILE A 276 -1.51 -9.76 -8.28
C ILE A 276 -0.13 -9.47 -8.89
N GLN A 277 -0.06 -8.50 -9.80
CA GLN A 277 1.19 -8.12 -10.45
C GLN A 277 2.21 -7.60 -9.43
N LEU A 278 1.79 -6.75 -8.50
CA LEU A 278 2.64 -6.25 -7.43
C LEU A 278 3.15 -7.38 -6.53
N LEU A 279 2.27 -8.27 -6.07
CA LEU A 279 2.66 -9.40 -5.22
C LEU A 279 3.69 -10.30 -5.93
N THR A 280 3.49 -10.53 -7.23
CA THR A 280 4.42 -11.28 -8.08
C THR A 280 5.78 -10.59 -8.15
N LEU A 281 5.81 -9.28 -8.42
CA LEU A 281 7.05 -8.48 -8.45
C LEU A 281 7.77 -8.44 -7.09
N MET A 282 7.02 -8.52 -6.00
CA MET A 282 7.57 -8.56 -4.66
C MET A 282 8.09 -9.93 -4.23
N ASN A 283 7.90 -10.98 -5.05
CA ASN A 283 8.07 -12.39 -4.64
C ASN A 283 7.34 -12.68 -3.33
N PHE A 284 6.18 -12.06 -3.15
CA PHE A 284 5.42 -12.18 -1.93
C PHE A 284 4.68 -13.51 -1.93
N ASN A 285 5.25 -14.50 -1.27
CA ASN A 285 4.58 -15.78 -1.09
C ASN A 285 3.48 -15.60 -0.04
N LEU A 286 2.22 -15.66 -0.49
CA LEU A 286 1.11 -15.88 0.43
C LEU A 286 1.40 -17.21 1.16
N LYS A 287 1.53 -17.14 2.49
CA LYS A 287 1.78 -18.34 3.30
C LYS A 287 0.58 -19.25 3.29
#